data_AF-A0A3G6M3Y7-F1
#
_entry.id   AF-A0A3G6M3Y7-F1
#
_cell.length_a   1.000
_cell.length_b   1.000
_cell.length_c   1.000
_cell.angle_alpha   90.00
_cell.angle_beta   90.00
_cell.angle_gamma   90.00
#
_symmetry.space_group_name_H-M   'P 1'
#
loop_
_entity.id
_entity.type
_entity.pdbx_description
1 polymer ?
#
loop_
_entity_poly.entity_id
_entity_poly.type
_entity_poly.pdbx_seq_one_letter_code
_entity_poly.pdbx_strand_id
1 'polypeptide(L)'
;MTKLDDLQKKYPKYSVESWVTDYGIYDHEAKEFIGVPINSFFEAERTLLWFLTYLDEKLNKEFNNIQGSIFLDWAQQYFNEKTLNAEVSKISMMENLWSYNPLMNYLSSINFKTKLKWFCELKGYHFEPKERIIRNISGKTTEMILVQSVKSTLN
;
A
#
# COMPACT_ATOMS: atom_id res chain seq x y z
N MET A 1 18.88 19.29 2.55
CA MET A 1 17.94 18.17 2.43
C MET A 1 16.94 18.56 1.36
N THR A 2 16.87 17.79 0.27
CA THR A 2 15.96 18.06 -0.84
C THR A 2 14.56 17.54 -0.50
N LYS A 3 13.52 18.04 -1.19
CA LYS A 3 12.15 17.51 -1.06
C LYS A 3 12.08 16.01 -1.36
N LEU A 4 12.95 15.52 -2.25
CA LEU A 4 13.06 14.10 -2.58
C LEU A 4 13.55 13.30 -1.37
N ASP A 5 14.61 13.77 -0.68
CA ASP A 5 15.16 13.10 0.51
C ASP A 5 14.09 12.92 1.60
N ASP A 6 13.27 13.95 1.84
CA ASP A 6 12.21 13.91 2.85
C ASP A 6 11.09 12.92 2.47
N LEU A 7 10.70 12.90 1.20
CA LEU A 7 9.69 11.96 0.70
C LEU A 7 10.20 10.52 0.70
N GLN A 8 11.46 10.27 0.38
CA GLN A 8 12.06 8.94 0.44
C GLN A 8 12.19 8.42 1.87
N LYS A 9 12.48 9.29 2.85
CA LYS A 9 12.40 8.92 4.26
C LYS A 9 10.98 8.52 4.68
N LYS A 10 9.97 9.20 4.15
CA LYS A 10 8.56 8.89 4.42
C LYS A 10 8.10 7.60 3.72
N TYR A 11 8.61 7.34 2.53
CA TYR A 11 8.26 6.16 1.71
C TYR A 11 9.51 5.34 1.34
N PRO A 12 10.10 4.61 2.29
CA PRO A 12 11.42 3.97 2.14
C PRO A 12 11.45 2.86 1.08
N LYS A 13 10.29 2.36 0.65
CA LYS A 13 10.14 1.39 -0.45
C LYS A 13 10.57 1.98 -1.81
N TYR A 14 10.57 3.30 -1.96
CA TYR A 14 10.85 3.96 -3.22
C TYR A 14 12.19 4.73 -3.13
N SER A 15 13.29 4.05 -3.46
CA SER A 15 14.58 4.67 -3.66
C SER A 15 14.81 4.98 -5.14
N VAL A 16 15.75 5.87 -5.46
CA VAL A 16 16.15 6.10 -6.86
C VAL A 16 16.69 4.79 -7.45
N GLU A 17 17.44 4.03 -6.66
CA GLU A 17 18.01 2.74 -7.05
C GLU A 17 16.94 1.69 -7.32
N SER A 18 15.91 1.57 -6.47
CA SER A 18 14.79 0.65 -6.71
C SER A 18 13.97 1.07 -7.92
N TRP A 19 13.73 2.38 -8.09
CA TRP A 19 13.00 2.92 -9.23
C TRP A 19 13.74 2.69 -10.56
N VAL A 20 15.06 2.87 -10.58
CA VAL A 20 15.89 2.59 -11.75
C VAL A 20 15.99 1.09 -12.02
N THR A 21 15.94 0.22 -11.01
CA THR A 21 16.01 -1.24 -11.22
C THR A 21 14.67 -1.79 -11.71
N ASP A 22 13.56 -1.37 -11.10
CA ASP A 22 12.21 -1.84 -11.43
C ASP A 22 11.69 -1.26 -12.75
N TYR A 23 12.10 -0.04 -13.14
CA TYR A 23 11.68 0.60 -14.40
C TYR A 23 12.78 0.72 -15.46
N GLY A 24 14.04 0.46 -15.11
CA GLY A 24 15.18 0.47 -16.05
C GLY A 24 15.46 -0.88 -16.69
N ILE A 25 14.81 -1.96 -16.24
CA ILE A 25 14.85 -3.28 -16.87
C ILE A 25 13.43 -3.64 -17.31
N TYR A 26 13.06 -3.17 -18.51
CA TYR A 26 11.77 -3.45 -19.19
C TYR A 26 10.49 -2.95 -18.48
N ASP A 27 9.88 -1.86 -18.97
CA ASP A 27 8.43 -1.93 -19.21
C ASP A 27 7.91 -0.96 -20.29
N HIS A 28 7.01 -1.51 -21.11
CA HIS A 28 6.20 -0.84 -22.10
C HIS A 28 5.14 0.09 -21.46
N GLU A 29 4.79 -0.13 -20.18
CA GLU A 29 3.82 0.68 -19.43
C GLU A 29 4.35 2.07 -19.01
N ALA A 30 5.65 2.21 -18.74
CA ALA A 30 6.26 3.52 -18.48
C ALA A 30 6.26 4.43 -19.73
N LYS A 31 6.21 3.83 -20.94
CA LYS A 31 6.10 4.59 -22.20
C LYS A 31 4.75 5.27 -22.37
N GLU A 32 3.65 4.65 -21.90
CA GLU A 32 2.30 5.23 -22.02
C GLU A 32 2.10 6.46 -21.14
N PHE A 33 2.79 6.55 -20.00
CA PHE A 33 2.55 7.63 -19.04
C PHE A 33 3.48 8.83 -19.18
N ILE A 34 4.70 8.64 -19.69
CA ILE A 34 5.75 9.68 -19.66
C ILE A 34 6.24 10.04 -21.07
N GLY A 35 6.02 9.20 -22.08
CA GLY A 35 6.39 9.49 -23.48
C GLY A 35 7.89 9.71 -23.74
N VAL A 36 8.75 9.59 -22.72
CA VAL A 36 10.18 9.89 -22.78
C VAL A 36 10.96 8.71 -22.20
N PRO A 37 11.92 8.13 -22.94
CA PRO A 37 12.82 7.12 -22.38
C PRO A 37 13.66 7.72 -21.25
N ILE A 38 13.75 7.03 -20.11
CA ILE A 38 14.59 7.43 -18.97
C ILE A 38 16.05 7.22 -19.36
N ASN A 39 16.63 8.22 -20.03
CA ASN A 39 18.00 8.16 -20.58
C ASN A 39 19.08 8.61 -19.59
N SER A 40 18.72 8.97 -18.35
CA SER A 40 19.69 9.42 -17.35
C SER A 40 19.17 9.30 -15.91
N PHE A 41 20.10 9.19 -14.96
CA PHE A 41 19.84 9.21 -13.51
C PHE A 41 19.01 10.44 -13.07
N PHE A 42 19.26 11.61 -13.66
CA PHE A 42 18.52 12.85 -13.37
C PHE A 42 17.03 12.77 -13.76
N GLU A 43 16.68 12.04 -14.81
CA GLU A 43 15.28 11.84 -15.20
C GLU A 43 14.58 10.83 -14.27
N ALA A 44 15.31 9.86 -13.72
CA ALA A 44 14.78 8.96 -12.71
C ALA A 44 14.47 9.69 -11.39
N GLU A 45 15.37 10.55 -10.91
CA GLU A 45 15.14 11.38 -9.71
C GLU A 45 13.92 12.28 -9.86
N ARG A 46 13.78 12.94 -11.01
CA ARG A 46 12.62 13.80 -11.31
C ARG A 46 11.31 13.01 -11.36
N THR A 47 11.33 11.85 -12.03
CA THR A 47 10.14 10.99 -12.14
C THR A 47 9.73 10.47 -10.77
N LEU A 48 10.70 10.04 -9.96
CA LEU A 48 10.46 9.59 -8.59
C LEU A 48 9.92 10.72 -7.72
N LEU A 49 10.48 11.93 -7.81
CA LEU A 49 9.98 13.10 -7.08
C LEU A 49 8.53 13.42 -7.44
N TRP A 50 8.17 13.38 -8.72
CA TRP A 50 6.79 13.57 -9.18
C TRP A 50 5.87 12.49 -8.61
N PHE A 51 6.25 11.22 -8.73
CA PHE A 51 5.48 10.09 -8.23
C PHE A 51 5.26 10.18 -6.71
N LEU A 52 6.31 10.44 -5.94
CA LEU A 52 6.22 10.55 -4.48
C LEU A 52 5.41 11.78 -4.04
N THR A 53 5.48 12.88 -4.79
CA THR A 53 4.62 14.05 -4.52
C THR A 53 3.15 13.71 -4.77
N TYR A 54 2.83 13.06 -5.89
CA TYR A 54 1.48 12.60 -6.20
C TYR A 54 0.94 11.62 -5.14
N LEU A 55 1.76 10.64 -4.75
CA LEU A 55 1.42 9.66 -3.74
C LEU A 55 1.14 10.33 -2.39
N ASP A 56 1.98 11.29 -1.99
CA ASP A 56 1.81 12.03 -0.74
C ASP A 56 0.50 12.81 -0.71
N GLU A 57 0.19 13.55 -1.77
CA GLU A 57 -1.06 14.30 -1.89
C GLU A 57 -2.29 13.38 -1.83
N LYS A 58 -2.23 12.23 -2.52
CA LYS A 58 -3.30 11.22 -2.49
C LYS A 58 -3.50 10.65 -1.09
N LEU A 59 -2.43 10.26 -0.41
CA LEU A 59 -2.48 9.69 0.93
C LEU A 59 -2.98 10.71 1.96
N ASN A 60 -2.51 11.96 1.88
CA ASN A 60 -2.99 13.04 2.75
C ASN A 60 -4.49 13.24 2.57
N LYS A 61 -5.00 13.27 1.33
CA LYS A 61 -6.44 13.39 1.07
C LYS A 61 -7.25 12.22 1.62
N GLU A 62 -6.74 10.99 1.45
CA GLU A 62 -7.42 9.78 1.89
C GLU A 62 -7.48 9.63 3.42
N PHE A 63 -6.44 10.09 4.13
CA PHE A 63 -6.30 9.90 5.58
C PHE A 63 -6.62 11.14 6.43
N ASN A 64 -6.72 12.34 5.85
CA ASN A 64 -7.10 13.56 6.59
C ASN A 64 -8.62 13.73 6.80
N ASN A 65 -9.44 12.81 6.30
CA ASN A 65 -10.87 12.76 6.62
C ASN A 65 -11.13 11.79 7.80
N ILE A 66 -12.31 11.91 8.44
CA ILE A 66 -12.66 11.14 9.65
C ILE A 66 -12.50 9.63 9.43
N GLN A 67 -13.07 9.09 8.35
CA GLN A 67 -12.97 7.65 8.05
C GLN A 67 -11.54 7.20 7.77
N GLY A 68 -10.75 8.04 7.10
CA GLY A 68 -9.34 7.83 6.87
C GLY A 68 -8.55 7.74 8.17
N SER A 69 -8.72 8.73 9.06
CA SER A 69 -8.06 8.75 10.37
C SER A 69 -8.41 7.51 11.20
N ILE A 70 -9.69 7.11 11.23
CA ILE A 70 -10.14 5.90 11.94
C ILE A 70 -9.50 4.65 11.34
N PHE A 71 -9.47 4.54 10.00
CA PHE A 71 -8.87 3.40 9.32
C PHE A 71 -7.37 3.29 9.62
N LEU A 72 -6.66 4.41 9.60
CA LEU A 72 -5.21 4.46 9.84
C LEU A 72 -4.88 4.01 11.27
N ASP A 73 -5.60 4.53 12.26
CA ASP A 73 -5.44 4.18 13.66
C ASP A 73 -5.76 2.69 13.91
N TRP A 74 -6.88 2.19 13.38
CA TRP A 74 -7.21 0.77 13.41
C TRP A 74 -6.10 -0.09 12.78
N ALA A 75 -5.65 0.24 11.57
CA ALA A 75 -4.66 -0.57 10.85
C ALA A 75 -3.32 -0.65 11.58
N GLN A 76 -2.91 0.43 12.26
CA GLN A 76 -1.70 0.43 13.09
C GLN A 76 -1.77 -0.54 14.27
N GLN A 77 -2.96 -0.69 14.88
CA GLN A 77 -3.17 -1.64 15.97
C GLN A 77 -3.41 -3.06 15.47
N TYR A 78 -4.12 -3.17 14.34
CA TYR A 78 -4.48 -4.45 13.74
C TYR A 78 -3.25 -5.20 13.26
N PHE A 79 -2.35 -4.57 12.51
CA PHE A 79 -1.13 -5.19 11.95
C PHE A 79 0.03 -5.19 12.95
N ASN A 80 -0.13 -5.97 14.03
CA ASN A 80 0.90 -6.30 15.01
C ASN A 80 1.60 -7.62 14.66
N GLU A 81 2.47 -8.11 15.55
CA GLU A 81 3.27 -9.33 15.36
C GLU A 81 2.46 -10.60 15.00
N LYS A 82 1.18 -10.66 15.38
CA LYS A 82 0.33 -11.84 15.15
C LYS A 82 -0.34 -11.86 13.77
N THR A 83 -0.60 -10.69 13.21
CA THR A 83 -1.40 -10.50 11.99
C THR A 83 -0.56 -10.00 10.83
N LEU A 84 0.53 -9.28 11.11
CA LEU A 84 1.55 -8.94 10.13
C LEU A 84 2.27 -10.24 9.70
N ASN A 85 2.40 -10.43 8.39
CA ASN A 85 2.88 -11.67 7.76
C ASN A 85 1.97 -12.90 7.95
N ALA A 86 0.74 -12.71 8.44
CA ALA A 86 -0.26 -13.76 8.50
C ALA A 86 -1.31 -13.55 7.39
N GLU A 87 -1.76 -14.65 6.82
CA GLU A 87 -2.86 -14.63 5.85
C GLU A 87 -4.18 -14.59 6.62
N VAL A 88 -4.97 -13.53 6.43
CA VAL A 88 -6.22 -13.31 7.14
C VAL A 88 -7.38 -13.12 6.17
N SER A 89 -8.56 -13.63 6.53
CA SER A 89 -9.74 -13.45 5.70
C SER A 89 -10.16 -11.97 5.67
N LYS A 90 -10.45 -11.44 4.48
CA LYS A 90 -10.91 -10.06 4.31
C LYS A 90 -12.16 -9.78 5.13
N ILE A 91 -13.10 -10.73 5.18
CA ILE A 91 -14.34 -10.58 5.95
C ILE A 91 -14.02 -10.40 7.43
N SER A 92 -13.17 -11.25 8.01
CA SER A 92 -12.76 -11.13 9.41
C SER A 92 -12.04 -9.82 9.71
N MET A 93 -11.24 -9.32 8.77
CA MET A 93 -10.60 -8.00 8.86
C MET A 93 -11.64 -6.87 8.88
N MET A 94 -12.62 -6.90 7.98
CA MET A 94 -13.68 -5.90 7.91
C MET A 94 -14.57 -5.93 9.16
N GLU A 95 -14.94 -7.11 9.65
CA GLU A 95 -15.72 -7.27 10.89
C GLU A 95 -14.96 -6.72 12.12
N ASN A 96 -13.64 -6.94 12.17
CA ASN A 96 -12.80 -6.36 13.21
C ASN A 96 -12.77 -4.82 13.13
N LEU A 97 -12.63 -4.26 11.93
CA LEU A 97 -12.70 -2.81 11.72
C LEU A 97 -14.06 -2.21 12.14
N TRP A 98 -15.16 -2.90 11.83
CA TRP A 98 -16.50 -2.46 12.24
C TRP A 98 -16.68 -2.50 13.75
N SER A 99 -16.10 -3.51 14.40
CA SER A 99 -16.10 -3.62 15.86
C SER A 99 -15.22 -2.56 16.52
N TYR A 100 -14.13 -2.15 15.84
CA TYR A 100 -13.27 -1.05 16.29
C TYR A 100 -14.00 0.29 16.27
N ASN A 101 -14.72 0.59 15.17
CA ASN A 101 -15.52 1.80 15.07
C ASN A 101 -16.75 1.59 14.17
N PRO A 102 -17.99 1.73 14.70
CA PRO A 102 -19.22 1.52 13.93
C PRO A 102 -19.36 2.40 12.69
N LEU A 103 -18.72 3.57 12.62
CA LEU A 103 -18.75 4.46 11.44
C LEU A 103 -18.13 3.82 10.19
N MET A 104 -17.40 2.72 10.36
CA MET A 104 -16.72 1.99 9.29
C MET A 104 -17.60 0.87 8.68
N ASN A 105 -18.78 0.59 9.22
CA ASN A 105 -19.68 -0.46 8.71
C ASN A 105 -20.18 -0.19 7.26
N TYR A 106 -20.18 1.07 6.82
CA TYR A 106 -20.52 1.48 5.46
C TYR A 106 -19.35 1.38 4.47
N LEU A 107 -18.14 1.04 4.93
CA LEU A 107 -16.98 0.94 4.06
C LEU A 107 -17.14 -0.27 3.12
N SER A 108 -17.28 0.00 1.82
CA SER A 108 -17.38 -1.05 0.82
C SER A 108 -16.12 -1.92 0.78
N SER A 109 -16.25 -3.16 0.34
CA SER A 109 -15.09 -4.06 0.19
C SER A 109 -14.01 -3.49 -0.74
N ILE A 110 -14.41 -2.74 -1.77
CA ILE A 110 -13.48 -2.10 -2.71
C ILE A 110 -12.71 -1.00 -1.98
N ASN A 111 -13.42 -0.10 -1.27
CA ASN A 111 -12.78 0.99 -0.54
C ASN A 111 -11.91 0.48 0.61
N PHE A 112 -12.30 -0.60 1.27
CA PHE A 112 -11.48 -1.29 2.27
C PHE A 112 -10.14 -1.73 1.69
N LYS A 113 -10.14 -2.45 0.56
CA LYS A 113 -8.90 -2.89 -0.10
C LYS A 113 -8.04 -1.71 -0.55
N THR A 114 -8.66 -0.68 -1.12
CA THR A 114 -7.95 0.53 -1.55
C THR A 114 -7.27 1.21 -0.37
N LYS A 115 -7.98 1.43 0.74
CA LYS A 115 -7.39 2.01 1.97
C LYS A 115 -6.31 1.11 2.57
N LEU A 116 -6.49 -0.20 2.51
CA LEU A 116 -5.49 -1.15 2.99
C LEU A 116 -4.22 -1.11 2.12
N LYS A 117 -4.35 -1.04 0.81
CA LYS A 117 -3.22 -0.82 -0.11
C LYS A 117 -2.50 0.48 0.22
N TRP A 118 -3.23 1.57 0.41
CA TRP A 118 -2.65 2.87 0.79
C TRP A 118 -1.92 2.84 2.14
N PHE A 119 -2.47 2.14 3.13
CA PHE A 119 -1.79 1.90 4.40
C PHE A 119 -0.49 1.13 4.21
N CYS A 120 -0.48 0.11 3.35
CA CYS A 120 0.72 -0.65 3.05
C CYS A 120 1.79 0.21 2.38
N GLU A 121 1.43 1.07 1.43
CA GLU A 121 2.40 2.01 0.83
C GLU A 121 2.98 2.97 1.87
N LEU A 122 2.15 3.48 2.80
CA LEU A 122 2.60 4.36 3.89
C LEU A 122 3.56 3.65 4.85
N LYS A 123 3.35 2.36 5.12
CA LYS A 123 4.18 1.58 6.05
C LYS A 123 5.35 0.87 5.37
N GLY A 124 5.46 0.93 4.05
CA GLY A 124 6.42 0.13 3.29
C GLY A 124 6.13 -1.38 3.38
N TYR A 125 4.87 -1.76 3.51
CA TYR A 125 4.43 -3.15 3.52
C TYR A 125 4.06 -3.63 2.12
N HIS A 126 4.15 -4.93 1.89
CA HIS A 126 3.63 -5.59 0.71
C HIS A 126 2.17 -6.02 0.93
N PHE A 127 1.29 -5.68 0.00
CA PHE A 127 -0.13 -6.03 0.03
C PHE A 127 -0.40 -7.11 -1.02
N GLU A 128 -0.79 -8.31 -0.58
CA GLU A 128 -1.05 -9.45 -1.46
C GLU A 128 -2.48 -9.97 -1.26
N PRO A 129 -3.44 -9.62 -2.14
CA PRO A 129 -4.74 -10.25 -2.16
C PRO A 129 -4.68 -11.59 -2.90
N LYS A 130 -5.17 -12.66 -2.27
CA LYS A 130 -5.30 -13.99 -2.86
C LYS A 130 -6.76 -14.44 -2.81
N GLU A 131 -7.34 -14.69 -3.97
CA GLU A 131 -8.63 -15.37 -4.02
C GLU A 131 -8.45 -16.83 -3.61
N ARG A 132 -9.14 -17.26 -2.56
CA ARG A 132 -9.18 -18.66 -2.15
C ARG A 132 -10.61 -19.12 -1.98
N ILE A 133 -10.94 -20.23 -2.62
CA ILE A 133 -12.20 -20.94 -2.37
C ILE A 133 -12.02 -21.72 -1.06
N ILE A 134 -12.53 -21.18 0.06
CA ILE A 134 -12.56 -21.93 1.32
C ILE A 134 -13.76 -22.87 1.28
N ARG A 135 -13.50 -24.16 0.99
CA ARG A 135 -14.55 -25.18 0.79
C ARG A 135 -15.25 -25.66 2.08
N ASN A 136 -14.80 -25.26 3.27
CA ASN A 136 -15.17 -25.96 4.51
C ASN A 136 -16.23 -25.32 5.41
N ILE A 137 -16.83 -24.19 5.03
CA ILE A 137 -17.97 -23.66 5.79
C ILE A 137 -18.99 -23.10 4.78
N SER A 138 -20.03 -23.88 4.47
CA SER A 138 -21.21 -23.43 3.73
C SER A 138 -21.01 -22.87 2.29
N GLY A 139 -19.88 -23.14 1.64
CA GLY A 139 -19.64 -22.72 0.25
C GLY A 139 -19.42 -21.23 0.03
N LYS A 140 -19.04 -20.48 1.09
CA LYS A 140 -18.74 -19.05 0.97
C LYS A 140 -17.29 -18.83 0.50
N THR A 141 -17.13 -18.26 -0.69
CA THR A 141 -15.83 -17.75 -1.16
C THR A 141 -15.43 -16.55 -0.30
N THR A 142 -14.20 -16.54 0.21
CA THR A 142 -13.64 -15.36 0.89
C THR A 142 -12.27 -15.06 0.31
N GLU A 143 -11.98 -13.78 0.14
CA GLU A 143 -10.68 -13.32 -0.27
C GLU A 143 -9.75 -13.33 0.94
N MET A 144 -8.60 -13.96 0.81
CA MET A 144 -7.55 -13.93 1.81
C MET A 144 -6.58 -12.80 1.48
N ILE A 145 -6.12 -12.09 2.50
CA ILE A 145 -5.18 -10.99 2.34
C ILE A 145 -3.98 -11.28 3.23
N LEU A 146 -2.80 -11.17 2.63
CA LEU A 146 -1.52 -11.19 3.32
C LEU A 146 -0.91 -9.78 3.25
N VAL A 147 -0.57 -9.23 4.40
CA VAL A 147 0.22 -7.99 4.52
C VAL A 147 1.57 -8.35 5.09
N GLN A 148 2.64 -8.08 4.35
CA GLN A 148 3.99 -8.46 4.76
C GLN A 148 4.84 -7.22 5.03
N SER A 149 5.63 -7.27 6.10
CA SER A 149 6.70 -6.30 6.27
C SER A 149 7.78 -6.60 5.23
N VAL A 150 8.16 -5.60 4.44
CA VAL A 150 9.38 -5.70 3.64
C VAL A 150 10.53 -5.62 4.65
N LYS A 151 11.04 -6.76 5.11
CA LYS A 151 12.27 -6.77 5.89
C LYS A 151 13.31 -6.05 5.05
N SER A 152 13.85 -4.94 5.59
CA SER A 152 15.04 -4.33 5.03
C SER A 152 16.14 -5.39 5.03
N THR A 153 16.44 -5.97 3.88
CA THR A 153 17.69 -6.70 3.66
C THR A 153 18.81 -5.67 3.66
N LEU A 154 19.14 -5.19 4.85
CA LEU A 154 20.38 -4.50 5.17
C LEU A 154 21.01 -5.36 6.27
N ASN A 155 21.65 -6.44 5.83
CA ASN A 155 22.75 -7.06 6.56
C ASN A 155 24.04 -6.51 5.97
#